data_AF-A0A7W0QDG7-F1
#
_entry.id   AF-A0A7W0QDG7-F1
#
_cell.length_a   1.000
_cell.length_b   1.000
_cell.length_c   1.000
_cell.angle_alpha   90.00
_cell.angle_beta   90.00
_cell.angle_gamma   90.00
#
_symmetry.space_group_name_H-M   'P 1'
#
loop_
_entity.id
_entity.type
_entity.pdbx_description
1 polymer ?
#
loop_
_entity_poly.entity_id
_entity_poly.type
_entity_poly.pdbx_seq_one_letter_code
_entity_poly.pdbx_strand_id
1 'polypeptide(L)'
;MTVACTVGEAPDGVAQPNLLVLEEDIAARMTVGANQLSIAGNAGELANVRPGDVVVSNGPEPFLRKVVRVRSDAGQLALETVPAALTDAILEGHAHSNRDLLSEPVPQTPGQPELIIPIERLALDFGGTKLLDEAGLQVSVNRGTVSFRPYVDVDLQIEDGSLASFHAILHGELEASIGVTINSERSFSRGFSKTLWESPAYKATQYIGNIPVVEVVRVSLVLTGEAHSSVRGRVDLGSAKAKASLEAGASYADGRWRAVADPSIAFETRGPVFEAGATAGVSVRLTTRVDVKFYDIAGPHVIVGAYARTELRDSYEDGLSWTGRAGMDATFGGNVAVLGETLASYERKLFDLGRDFAPIPAR
;
A
#
# COMPACT_ATOMS: atom_id res chain seq x y z
N MET A 1 31.34 -9.87 -31.75
CA MET A 1 31.38 -8.40 -31.76
C MET A 1 30.55 -7.97 -30.55
N THR A 2 31.24 -7.67 -29.47
CA THR A 2 30.67 -7.46 -28.13
C THR A 2 30.00 -6.09 -28.11
N VAL A 3 28.69 -6.05 -27.94
CA VAL A 3 27.92 -4.80 -27.79
C VAL A 3 27.82 -4.54 -26.29
N ALA A 4 28.54 -3.50 -25.83
CA ALA A 4 28.35 -2.94 -24.50
C ALA A 4 26.97 -2.27 -24.46
N CYS A 5 26.11 -2.71 -23.54
CA CYS A 5 24.84 -2.05 -23.25
C CYS A 5 25.10 -0.97 -22.20
N THR A 6 24.97 0.30 -22.59
CA THR A 6 24.84 1.42 -21.64
C THR A 6 23.42 1.43 -21.08
N VAL A 7 23.33 1.24 -19.76
CA VAL A 7 22.16 1.46 -18.92
C VAL A 7 21.82 2.96 -18.99
N GLY A 8 20.53 3.32 -18.95
CA GLY A 8 20.11 4.71 -18.84
C GLY A 8 20.64 5.33 -17.54
N GLU A 9 21.79 5.98 -17.61
CA GLU A 9 22.32 6.86 -16.58
C GLU A 9 21.35 8.04 -16.43
N ALA A 10 20.78 8.22 -15.24
CA ALA A 10 20.48 9.58 -14.79
C ALA A 10 21.85 10.24 -14.55
N PRO A 11 22.26 11.24 -15.36
CA PRO A 11 23.66 11.68 -15.43
C PRO A 11 24.19 12.38 -14.16
N ASP A 12 23.34 12.68 -13.16
CA ASP A 12 23.68 13.62 -12.08
C ASP A 12 23.48 13.06 -10.66
N GLY A 13 23.81 11.78 -10.43
CA GLY A 13 23.85 11.21 -9.08
C GLY A 13 25.24 11.27 -8.46
N VAL A 14 25.42 11.93 -7.31
CA VAL A 14 26.67 11.92 -6.54
C VAL A 14 26.49 11.05 -5.30
N ALA A 15 27.33 10.02 -5.17
CA ALA A 15 27.36 9.15 -4.01
C ALA A 15 28.06 9.78 -2.81
N GLN A 16 27.65 9.38 -1.61
CA GLN A 16 28.40 9.64 -0.40
C GLN A 16 29.77 8.92 -0.46
N PRO A 17 30.86 9.52 0.06
CA PRO A 17 32.21 9.00 -0.10
C PRO A 17 32.47 7.66 0.62
N ASN A 18 31.61 7.31 1.59
CA ASN A 18 31.63 6.07 2.35
C ASN A 18 30.64 5.02 1.82
N LEU A 19 30.07 5.24 0.63
CA LEU A 19 29.17 4.28 -0.02
C LEU A 19 29.95 3.16 -0.70
N LEU A 20 29.53 1.92 -0.44
CA LEU A 20 29.94 0.73 -1.15
C LEU A 20 28.72 0.11 -1.84
N VAL A 21 28.70 0.12 -3.17
CA VAL A 21 27.71 -0.59 -3.99
C VAL A 21 28.26 -1.98 -4.25
N LEU A 22 27.52 -3.02 -3.86
CA LEU A 22 27.92 -4.40 -4.11
C LEU A 22 27.37 -4.91 -5.43
N GLU A 23 28.26 -5.52 -6.20
CA GLU A 23 27.91 -6.30 -7.38
C GLU A 23 26.98 -7.49 -7.02
N GLU A 24 26.17 -7.90 -7.99
CA GLU A 24 25.13 -8.91 -7.80
C GLU A 24 25.70 -10.26 -7.36
N ASP A 25 26.87 -10.65 -7.84
CA ASP A 25 27.53 -11.92 -7.53
C ASP A 25 28.00 -12.01 -6.07
N ILE A 26 28.47 -10.89 -5.51
CA ILE A 26 28.81 -10.78 -4.10
C ILE A 26 27.54 -10.79 -3.27
N ALA A 27 26.54 -9.98 -3.65
CA ALA A 27 25.27 -9.88 -2.93
C ALA A 27 24.52 -11.22 -2.87
N ALA A 28 24.54 -12.01 -3.96
CA ALA A 28 23.92 -13.33 -4.02
C ALA A 28 24.53 -14.36 -3.05
N ARG A 29 25.76 -14.11 -2.56
CA ARG A 29 26.43 -14.94 -1.56
C ARG A 29 26.23 -14.44 -0.13
N MET A 30 25.59 -13.29 0.04
CA MET A 30 25.37 -12.71 1.36
C MET A 30 24.10 -13.27 1.99
N THR A 31 24.15 -13.44 3.31
CA THR A 31 22.98 -13.68 4.14
C THR A 31 22.61 -12.38 4.84
N VAL A 32 21.39 -11.87 4.60
CA VAL A 32 20.87 -10.64 5.19
C VAL A 32 20.07 -10.97 6.45
N GLY A 33 20.67 -10.71 7.61
CA GLY A 33 19.99 -10.77 8.90
C GLY A 33 19.36 -9.43 9.29
N ALA A 34 18.58 -9.42 10.37
CA ALA A 34 17.92 -8.20 10.85
C ALA A 34 18.91 -7.04 11.13
N ASN A 35 20.05 -7.34 11.76
CA ASN A 35 21.10 -6.38 12.16
C ASN A 35 22.51 -6.85 11.73
N GLN A 36 22.59 -7.72 10.74
CA GLN A 36 23.85 -8.32 10.32
C GLN A 36 23.85 -8.66 8.84
N LEU A 37 24.95 -8.40 8.16
CA LEU A 37 25.26 -8.93 6.84
C LEU A 37 26.41 -9.92 6.98
N SER A 38 26.30 -11.12 6.42
CA SER A 38 27.40 -12.09 6.49
C SER A 38 27.67 -12.76 5.15
N ILE A 39 28.94 -13.05 4.89
CA ILE A 39 29.40 -13.74 3.68
C ILE A 39 30.42 -14.81 4.05
N ALA A 40 30.25 -16.00 3.48
CA ALA A 40 31.23 -17.07 3.59
C ALA A 40 32.30 -16.94 2.49
N GLY A 41 33.57 -17.20 2.86
CA GLY A 41 34.68 -17.28 1.92
C GLY A 41 35.34 -15.92 1.63
N ASN A 42 35.97 -15.80 0.45
CA ASN A 42 36.68 -14.56 0.09
C ASN A 42 35.67 -13.42 -0.04
N ALA A 43 35.85 -12.41 0.81
CA ALA A 43 35.00 -11.24 0.91
C ALA A 43 35.48 -10.08 0.03
N GLY A 44 36.62 -10.21 -0.67
CA GLY A 44 37.09 -9.31 -1.75
C GLY A 44 36.84 -7.82 -1.50
N GLU A 45 35.80 -7.30 -2.13
CA GLU A 45 35.36 -5.88 -2.04
C GLU A 45 35.02 -5.43 -0.62
N LEU A 46 34.57 -6.35 0.24
CA LEU A 46 34.24 -6.08 1.63
C LEU A 46 35.47 -6.06 2.56
N ALA A 47 36.67 -6.37 2.07
CA ALA A 47 37.88 -6.43 2.91
C ALA A 47 38.27 -5.07 3.51
N ASN A 48 37.86 -3.98 2.86
CA ASN A 48 38.17 -2.62 3.29
C ASN A 48 37.02 -1.91 4.02
N VAL A 49 35.89 -2.60 4.22
CA VAL A 49 34.73 -2.05 4.90
C VAL A 49 35.09 -1.71 6.35
N ARG A 50 34.61 -0.56 6.82
CA ARG A 50 34.85 0.00 8.15
C ARG A 50 33.52 0.38 8.81
N PRO A 51 33.50 0.48 10.15
CA PRO A 51 32.42 1.16 10.84
C PRO A 51 32.20 2.57 10.26
N GLY A 52 30.95 2.91 9.95
CA GLY A 52 30.56 4.16 9.30
C GLY A 52 30.27 4.01 7.81
N ASP A 53 30.75 2.96 7.15
CA ASP A 53 30.47 2.73 5.73
C ASP A 53 28.99 2.36 5.51
N VAL A 54 28.49 2.72 4.33
CA VAL A 54 27.12 2.39 3.90
C VAL A 54 27.24 1.39 2.77
N VAL A 55 26.53 0.27 2.89
CA VAL A 55 26.56 -0.82 1.92
C VAL A 55 25.18 -0.98 1.31
N VAL A 56 25.13 -0.98 -0.02
CA VAL A 56 23.89 -1.09 -0.79
C VAL A 56 23.99 -2.19 -1.82
N SER A 57 22.89 -2.89 -2.04
CA SER A 57 22.76 -3.86 -3.13
C SER A 57 21.33 -4.02 -3.60
N ASN A 58 21.18 -4.30 -4.90
CA ASN A 58 19.95 -4.75 -5.55
C ASN A 58 19.93 -6.26 -5.84
N GLY A 59 20.78 -7.05 -5.19
CA GLY A 59 20.80 -8.50 -5.33
C GLY A 59 19.49 -9.19 -4.88
N PRO A 60 19.47 -10.54 -4.82
CA PRO A 60 18.24 -11.31 -4.53
C PRO A 60 17.48 -10.83 -3.27
N GLU A 61 18.23 -10.47 -2.24
CA GLU A 61 17.76 -9.81 -1.03
C GLU A 61 18.31 -8.37 -1.02
N PRO A 62 17.56 -7.37 -1.52
CA PRO A 62 18.04 -5.99 -1.62
C PRO A 62 18.16 -5.36 -0.24
N PHE A 63 19.15 -4.50 -0.04
CA PHE A 63 19.35 -3.82 1.24
C PHE A 63 20.10 -2.50 1.10
N LEU A 64 19.90 -1.64 2.11
CA LEU A 64 20.66 -0.42 2.35
C LEU A 64 20.99 -0.36 3.85
N ARG A 65 22.27 -0.46 4.19
CA ARG A 65 22.72 -0.71 5.58
C ARG A 65 23.94 0.11 5.93
N LYS A 66 23.97 0.63 7.16
CA LYS A 66 25.14 1.31 7.74
C LYS A 66 25.91 0.34 8.63
N VAL A 67 27.21 0.23 8.42
CA VAL A 67 28.08 -0.68 9.16
C VAL A 67 28.41 -0.06 10.51
N VAL A 68 28.06 -0.76 11.58
CA VAL A 68 28.38 -0.35 12.96
C VAL A 68 29.62 -1.06 13.46
N ARG A 69 29.84 -2.31 13.02
CA ARG A 69 31.04 -3.06 13.36
C ARG A 69 31.37 -4.12 12.31
N VAL A 70 32.65 -4.37 12.11
CA VAL A 70 33.16 -5.46 11.27
C VAL A 70 33.76 -6.57 12.15
N ARG A 71 33.34 -7.80 11.92
CA ARG A 71 33.88 -9.01 12.56
C ARG A 71 34.35 -9.97 11.48
N SER A 72 35.54 -10.54 11.67
CA SER A 72 36.05 -11.62 10.83
C SER A 72 36.42 -12.78 11.75
N ASP A 73 35.75 -13.91 11.61
CA ASP A 73 36.04 -15.14 12.36
C ASP A 73 35.99 -16.35 11.42
N ALA A 74 36.95 -17.26 11.56
CA ALA A 74 37.04 -18.53 10.83
C ALA A 74 36.78 -18.45 9.30
N GLY A 75 37.16 -17.35 8.63
CA GLY A 75 36.96 -17.18 7.18
C GLY A 75 35.54 -16.74 6.78
N GLN A 76 34.73 -16.30 7.75
CA GLN A 76 33.45 -15.64 7.54
C GLN A 76 33.59 -14.16 7.93
N LEU A 77 33.21 -13.28 7.01
CA LEU A 77 33.09 -11.86 7.29
C LEU A 77 31.65 -11.57 7.71
N ALA A 78 31.49 -10.88 8.83
CA ALA A 78 30.20 -10.48 9.35
C ALA A 78 30.19 -9.00 9.72
N LEU A 79 29.30 -8.24 9.11
CA LEU A 79 29.09 -6.82 9.35
C LEU A 79 27.88 -6.69 10.27
N GLU A 80 28.06 -6.16 11.47
CA GLU A 80 26.93 -5.68 12.27
C GLU A 80 26.46 -4.36 11.70
N THR A 81 25.16 -4.27 11.45
CA THR A 81 24.56 -3.15 10.71
C THR A 81 23.31 -2.63 11.36
N VAL A 82 22.96 -1.39 11.01
CA VAL A 82 21.64 -0.79 11.22
C VAL A 82 21.04 -0.41 9.86
N PRO A 83 19.71 -0.22 9.75
CA PRO A 83 19.12 0.39 8.56
C PRO A 83 19.79 1.74 8.26
N ALA A 84 20.07 2.00 6.99
CA ALA A 84 20.56 3.30 6.52
C ALA A 84 19.46 4.04 5.76
N ALA A 85 19.52 5.37 5.76
CA ALA A 85 18.68 6.22 4.93
C ALA A 85 19.31 6.39 3.53
N LEU A 86 18.49 6.74 2.54
CA LEU A 86 18.95 7.10 1.20
C LEU A 86 19.94 8.28 1.25
N THR A 87 19.75 9.22 2.18
CA THR A 87 20.68 10.33 2.44
C THR A 87 22.04 9.91 3.00
N ASP A 88 22.15 8.71 3.59
CA ASP A 88 23.46 8.13 3.95
C ASP A 88 24.22 7.59 2.72
N ALA A 89 23.54 7.34 1.60
CA ALA A 89 24.13 6.82 0.37
C ALA A 89 24.28 7.87 -0.74
N ILE A 90 23.33 8.79 -0.85
CA ILE A 90 23.21 9.76 -1.93
C ILE A 90 23.53 11.15 -1.36
N LEU A 91 24.48 11.85 -1.99
CA LEU A 91 24.80 13.24 -1.73
C LEU A 91 23.97 14.17 -2.62
N GLU A 92 23.89 13.86 -3.92
CA GLU A 92 23.08 14.59 -4.90
C GLU A 92 22.35 13.59 -5.78
N GLY A 93 21.10 13.87 -6.13
CA GLY A 93 20.44 13.13 -7.19
C GLY A 93 18.93 13.26 -7.23
N HIS A 94 18.39 12.85 -8.37
CA HIS A 94 16.97 12.88 -8.67
C HIS A 94 16.53 11.53 -9.23
N ALA A 95 15.38 11.04 -8.76
CA ALA A 95 14.69 9.87 -9.27
C ALA A 95 13.22 10.23 -9.51
N HIS A 96 12.73 9.94 -10.72
CA HIS A 96 11.38 10.28 -11.14
C HIS A 96 10.70 9.11 -11.83
N SER A 97 9.47 8.82 -11.42
CA SER A 97 8.55 7.91 -12.10
C SER A 97 7.44 8.68 -12.78
N ASN A 98 7.26 8.51 -14.09
CA ASN A 98 6.03 8.95 -14.75
C ASN A 98 5.62 7.93 -15.80
N ARG A 99 4.52 7.21 -15.54
CA ARG A 99 3.85 6.40 -16.57
C ARG A 99 2.37 6.23 -16.30
N ASP A 100 1.59 6.46 -17.35
CA ASP A 100 0.18 6.12 -17.46
C ASP A 100 0.02 4.63 -17.83
N LEU A 101 -0.35 3.82 -16.84
CA LEU A 101 -0.57 2.37 -16.98
C LEU A 101 -1.85 1.99 -17.77
N LEU A 102 -2.63 2.97 -18.23
CA LEU A 102 -3.80 2.72 -19.11
C LEU A 102 -3.41 2.47 -20.58
N SER A 103 -2.13 2.66 -20.93
CA SER A 103 -1.59 2.37 -22.25
C SER A 103 -1.20 0.89 -22.37
N GLU A 104 -1.44 0.26 -23.53
CA GLU A 104 -0.92 -1.08 -23.81
C GLU A 104 0.59 -1.16 -23.52
N PRO A 105 1.12 -2.32 -23.08
CA PRO A 105 2.55 -2.48 -22.84
C PRO A 105 3.33 -2.11 -24.10
N VAL A 106 3.99 -0.96 -24.08
CA VAL A 106 4.92 -0.56 -25.14
C VAL A 106 6.06 -1.58 -25.14
N PRO A 107 6.43 -2.16 -26.29
CA PRO A 107 7.57 -3.08 -26.37
C PRO A 107 8.81 -2.42 -25.80
N GLN A 108 9.44 -3.11 -24.84
CA GLN A 108 10.63 -2.67 -24.14
C GLN A 108 11.71 -2.27 -25.16
N THR A 109 12.12 -1.00 -25.15
CA THR A 109 13.29 -0.57 -25.91
C THR A 109 14.52 -0.91 -25.06
N PRO A 110 15.45 -1.75 -25.56
CA PRO A 110 16.66 -2.08 -24.81
C PRO A 110 17.44 -0.81 -24.46
N GLY A 111 17.74 -0.60 -23.17
CA GLY A 111 18.60 0.49 -22.70
C GLY A 111 17.90 1.63 -21.95
N GLN A 112 16.57 1.61 -21.79
CA GLN A 112 15.86 2.54 -20.91
C GLN A 112 15.29 1.81 -19.69
N PRO A 113 15.81 2.03 -18.47
CA PRO A 113 15.15 1.58 -17.25
C PRO A 113 13.90 2.44 -17.04
N GLU A 114 12.74 1.97 -17.50
CA GLU A 114 11.47 2.61 -17.18
C GLU A 114 11.02 2.23 -15.77
N LEU A 115 10.76 3.21 -14.90
CA LEU A 115 10.19 2.99 -13.58
C LEU A 115 8.70 2.69 -13.69
N ILE A 116 8.35 1.45 -14.03
CA ILE A 116 6.96 1.03 -14.14
C ILE A 116 6.79 -0.28 -13.41
N ILE A 117 6.04 -0.23 -12.31
CA ILE A 117 5.52 -1.42 -11.65
C ILE A 117 4.10 -1.66 -12.19
N PRO A 118 3.89 -2.61 -13.12
CA PRO A 118 2.55 -2.91 -13.61
C PRO A 118 1.76 -3.60 -12.49
N ILE A 119 0.85 -2.86 -11.85
CA ILE A 119 -0.22 -3.48 -11.07
C ILE A 119 -1.29 -3.86 -12.08
N GLU A 120 -1.41 -5.15 -12.39
CA GLU A 120 -2.49 -5.64 -13.26
C GLU A 120 -3.83 -5.13 -12.75
N ARG A 121 -4.74 -4.77 -13.67
CA ARG A 121 -6.11 -4.37 -13.32
C ARG A 121 -6.66 -5.39 -12.34
N LEU A 122 -6.92 -4.94 -11.12
CA LEU A 122 -7.59 -5.77 -10.14
C LEU A 122 -9.06 -5.81 -10.52
N ALA A 123 -9.57 -7.00 -10.84
CA ALA A 123 -11.00 -7.25 -11.03
C ALA A 123 -11.36 -8.51 -10.24
N LEU A 124 -12.09 -8.34 -9.14
CA LEU A 124 -12.44 -9.42 -8.24
C LEU A 124 -13.96 -9.48 -8.08
N ASP A 125 -14.51 -10.68 -8.23
CA ASP A 125 -15.84 -11.04 -7.77
C ASP A 125 -15.71 -11.82 -6.45
N PHE A 126 -16.30 -11.27 -5.40
CA PHE A 126 -16.37 -11.86 -4.08
C PHE A 126 -17.83 -12.03 -3.62
N GLY A 127 -18.78 -12.03 -4.56
CA GLY A 127 -20.15 -12.46 -4.31
C GLY A 127 -20.19 -13.91 -3.79
N GLY A 128 -21.12 -14.17 -2.87
CA GLY A 128 -21.22 -15.45 -2.16
C GLY A 128 -20.22 -15.63 -1.03
N THR A 129 -19.30 -14.67 -0.81
CA THR A 129 -18.33 -14.76 0.28
C THR A 129 -19.03 -14.74 1.63
N LYS A 130 -18.82 -15.79 2.42
CA LYS A 130 -19.21 -15.80 3.83
C LYS A 130 -18.20 -14.98 4.65
N LEU A 131 -18.70 -13.98 5.36
CA LEU A 131 -17.96 -13.09 6.26
C LEU A 131 -17.98 -13.61 7.69
N LEU A 132 -19.12 -14.20 8.08
CA LEU A 132 -19.31 -14.98 9.31
C LEU A 132 -20.10 -16.24 8.95
N ASP A 133 -19.68 -17.39 9.46
CA ASP A 133 -20.33 -18.71 9.24
C ASP A 133 -20.21 -19.54 10.52
N GLU A 134 -21.17 -19.35 11.42
CA GLU A 134 -21.26 -20.02 12.72
C GLU A 134 -22.61 -20.74 12.85
N ALA A 135 -22.74 -21.66 13.80
CA ALA A 135 -24.02 -22.31 14.07
C ALA A 135 -25.13 -21.28 14.38
N GLY A 136 -26.15 -21.23 13.52
CA GLY A 136 -27.28 -20.31 13.63
C GLY A 136 -26.97 -18.85 13.30
N LEU A 137 -25.83 -18.55 12.67
CA LEU A 137 -25.47 -17.19 12.22
C LEU A 137 -24.64 -17.24 10.94
N GLN A 138 -25.11 -16.55 9.91
CA GLN A 138 -24.39 -16.37 8.67
C GLN A 138 -24.50 -14.92 8.20
N VAL A 139 -23.36 -14.29 7.94
CA VAL A 139 -23.27 -13.00 7.26
C VAL A 139 -22.53 -13.23 5.95
N SER A 140 -23.15 -12.89 4.83
CA SER A 140 -22.61 -13.16 3.50
C SER A 140 -22.74 -11.97 2.58
N VAL A 141 -21.77 -11.81 1.69
CA VAL A 141 -21.83 -10.88 0.58
C VAL A 141 -22.69 -11.50 -0.51
N ASN A 142 -23.84 -10.90 -0.83
CA ASN A 142 -24.73 -11.41 -1.90
C ASN A 142 -24.39 -10.79 -3.28
N ARG A 143 -23.78 -9.61 -3.30
CA ARG A 143 -23.17 -8.96 -4.46
C ARG A 143 -21.86 -8.35 -4.03
N GLY A 144 -20.77 -8.69 -4.68
CA GLY A 144 -19.44 -8.22 -4.29
C GLY A 144 -18.56 -8.13 -5.52
N THR A 145 -18.35 -6.93 -6.04
CA THR A 145 -17.38 -6.73 -7.11
C THR A 145 -16.47 -5.57 -6.79
N VAL A 146 -15.22 -5.67 -7.21
CA VAL A 146 -14.29 -4.54 -7.18
C VAL A 146 -13.45 -4.56 -8.44
N SER A 147 -13.36 -3.41 -9.10
CA SER A 147 -12.41 -3.12 -10.15
C SER A 147 -11.56 -1.94 -9.70
N PHE A 148 -10.25 -2.10 -9.65
CA PHE A 148 -9.33 -1.03 -9.28
C PHE A 148 -8.16 -0.97 -10.27
N ARG A 149 -7.84 0.25 -10.72
CA ARG A 149 -6.72 0.53 -11.63
C ARG A 149 -5.79 1.55 -10.98
N PRO A 150 -4.93 1.13 -10.03
CA PRO A 150 -3.97 2.04 -9.41
C PRO A 150 -2.75 2.29 -10.28
N TYR A 151 -2.18 3.48 -10.15
CA TYR A 151 -0.76 3.71 -10.40
C TYR A 151 -0.20 4.64 -9.32
N VAL A 152 1.11 4.55 -9.07
CA VAL A 152 1.78 5.36 -8.05
C VAL A 152 2.80 6.26 -8.76
N ASP A 153 2.67 7.57 -8.54
CA ASP A 153 3.68 8.57 -8.90
C ASP A 153 4.61 8.76 -7.70
N VAL A 154 5.91 8.53 -7.93
CA VAL A 154 6.96 8.73 -6.93
C VAL A 154 8.05 9.59 -7.54
N ASP A 155 8.39 10.66 -6.83
CA ASP A 155 9.52 11.53 -7.14
C ASP A 155 10.35 11.74 -5.88
N LEU A 156 11.67 11.75 -6.05
CA LEU A 156 12.65 11.90 -4.98
C LEU A 156 13.79 12.79 -5.45
N GLN A 157 14.08 13.84 -4.69
CA GLN A 157 15.24 14.71 -4.89
C GLN A 157 16.04 14.82 -3.59
N ILE A 158 17.34 14.56 -3.69
CA ILE A 158 18.31 14.71 -2.60
C ILE A 158 19.35 15.74 -3.04
N GLU A 159 19.59 16.72 -2.18
CA GLU A 159 20.58 17.78 -2.35
C GLU A 159 21.40 17.92 -1.07
N ASP A 160 22.73 18.08 -1.19
CA ASP A 160 23.67 18.19 -0.07
C ASP A 160 23.47 17.09 1.00
N GLY A 161 23.14 15.87 0.57
CA GLY A 161 22.90 14.72 1.43
C GLY A 161 21.64 14.85 2.29
N SER A 162 20.69 15.70 1.90
CA SER A 162 19.42 15.92 2.57
C SER A 162 18.26 15.78 1.61
N LEU A 163 17.10 15.32 2.10
CA LEU A 163 15.89 15.26 1.30
C LEU A 163 15.42 16.68 0.94
N ALA A 164 15.49 17.05 -0.33
CA ALA A 164 15.04 18.34 -0.84
C ALA A 164 13.53 18.30 -1.11
N SER A 165 13.10 17.31 -1.90
CA SER A 165 11.69 17.04 -2.15
C SER A 165 11.39 15.56 -2.28
N PHE A 166 10.15 15.20 -1.98
CA PHE A 166 9.61 13.87 -2.21
C PHE A 166 8.12 13.96 -2.46
N HIS A 167 7.58 13.14 -3.35
CA HIS A 167 6.15 12.86 -3.31
C HIS A 167 5.88 11.39 -3.57
N ALA A 168 4.78 10.91 -3.00
CA ALA A 168 4.21 9.61 -3.29
C ALA A 168 2.70 9.79 -3.39
N ILE A 169 2.19 9.69 -4.61
CA ILE A 169 0.79 9.96 -4.94
C ILE A 169 0.19 8.72 -5.60
N LEU A 170 -0.83 8.16 -4.96
CA LEU A 170 -1.64 7.09 -5.53
C LEU A 170 -2.74 7.72 -6.38
N HIS A 171 -2.76 7.33 -7.65
CA HIS A 171 -3.84 7.62 -8.56
C HIS A 171 -4.63 6.36 -8.86
N GLY A 172 -5.90 6.50 -9.21
CA GLY A 172 -6.62 5.38 -9.81
C GLY A 172 -8.12 5.55 -9.92
N GLU A 173 -8.72 4.65 -10.68
CA GLU A 173 -10.17 4.51 -10.79
C GLU A 173 -10.64 3.28 -10.02
N LEU A 174 -11.61 3.48 -9.13
CA LEU A 174 -12.23 2.44 -8.32
C LEU A 174 -13.70 2.32 -8.69
N GLU A 175 -14.12 1.11 -9.08
CA GLU A 175 -15.53 0.73 -9.11
C GLU A 175 -15.74 -0.42 -8.12
N ALA A 176 -16.62 -0.23 -7.15
CA ALA A 176 -16.94 -1.26 -6.17
C ALA A 176 -18.45 -1.42 -6.02
N SER A 177 -18.91 -2.65 -5.82
CA SER A 177 -20.27 -2.93 -5.40
C SER A 177 -20.29 -3.93 -4.26
N ILE A 178 -21.13 -3.66 -3.27
CA ILE A 178 -21.31 -4.55 -2.13
C ILE A 178 -22.78 -4.62 -1.75
N GLY A 179 -23.26 -5.82 -1.47
CA GLY A 179 -24.54 -6.11 -0.83
C GLY A 179 -24.33 -7.19 0.22
N VAL A 180 -25.05 -7.07 1.33
CA VAL A 180 -24.89 -7.97 2.48
C VAL A 180 -26.22 -8.56 2.87
N THR A 181 -26.20 -9.87 3.12
CA THR A 181 -27.31 -10.60 3.72
C THR A 181 -26.90 -11.14 5.08
N ILE A 182 -27.79 -11.00 6.05
CA ILE A 182 -27.69 -11.61 7.37
C ILE A 182 -28.75 -12.69 7.48
N ASN A 183 -28.35 -13.91 7.85
CA ASN A 183 -29.24 -14.96 8.30
C ASN A 183 -28.89 -15.28 9.76
N SER A 184 -29.82 -15.11 10.68
CA SER A 184 -29.58 -15.34 12.10
C SER A 184 -30.72 -16.12 12.76
N GLU A 185 -30.39 -17.02 13.68
CA GLU A 185 -31.32 -17.73 14.56
C GLU A 185 -31.27 -17.20 15.99
N ARG A 186 -30.47 -16.16 16.23
CA ARG A 186 -30.26 -15.52 17.53
C ARG A 186 -29.83 -14.08 17.35
N SER A 187 -30.01 -13.27 18.39
CA SER A 187 -29.41 -11.93 18.45
C SER A 187 -27.89 -12.03 18.43
N PHE A 188 -27.22 -11.10 17.75
CA PHE A 188 -25.76 -11.06 17.71
C PHE A 188 -25.24 -9.64 17.46
N SER A 189 -23.96 -9.45 17.80
CA SER A 189 -23.14 -8.31 17.38
C SER A 189 -21.70 -8.83 17.22
N ARG A 190 -21.14 -8.72 16.01
CA ARG A 190 -19.85 -9.31 15.67
C ARG A 190 -19.12 -8.46 14.62
N GLY A 191 -17.83 -8.29 14.82
CA GLY A 191 -16.90 -7.82 13.80
C GLY A 191 -16.47 -8.97 12.88
N PHE A 192 -16.05 -8.63 11.67
CA PHE A 192 -15.41 -9.53 10.73
C PHE A 192 -14.26 -8.82 10.01
N SER A 193 -13.25 -9.59 9.60
CA SER A 193 -12.14 -9.15 8.78
C SER A 193 -11.75 -10.27 7.84
N LYS A 194 -11.61 -9.97 6.55
CA LYS A 194 -11.24 -10.94 5.52
C LYS A 194 -10.36 -10.28 4.47
N THR A 195 -9.12 -10.76 4.34
CA THR A 195 -8.29 -10.45 3.18
C THR A 195 -8.92 -11.09 1.96
N LEU A 196 -9.33 -10.28 1.00
CA LEU A 196 -9.94 -10.73 -0.24
C LEU A 196 -8.88 -11.05 -1.30
N TRP A 197 -7.79 -10.27 -1.29
CA TRP A 197 -6.69 -10.41 -2.24
C TRP A 197 -5.44 -9.69 -1.73
N GLU A 198 -4.28 -10.21 -2.09
CA GLU A 198 -2.97 -9.59 -1.90
C GLU A 198 -2.14 -9.82 -3.16
N SER A 199 -1.44 -8.78 -3.61
CA SER A 199 -0.56 -8.87 -4.78
C SER A 199 0.73 -9.64 -4.43
N PRO A 200 1.42 -10.22 -5.43
CA PRO A 200 2.85 -10.47 -5.26
C PRO A 200 3.60 -9.16 -4.97
N ALA A 201 4.83 -9.28 -4.46
CA ALA A 201 5.71 -8.13 -4.35
C ALA A 201 6.21 -7.71 -5.74
N TYR A 202 5.88 -6.49 -6.15
CA TYR A 202 6.44 -5.92 -7.36
C TYR A 202 7.72 -5.18 -7.00
N LYS A 203 8.83 -5.57 -7.63
CA LYS A 203 10.14 -4.95 -7.39
C LYS A 203 10.50 -4.08 -8.59
N ALA A 204 10.91 -2.85 -8.33
CA ALA A 204 11.61 -2.03 -9.30
C ALA A 204 12.94 -1.55 -8.71
N THR A 205 13.87 -1.23 -9.60
CA THR A 205 15.16 -0.67 -9.22
C THR A 205 15.43 0.55 -10.09
N GLN A 206 15.57 1.69 -9.47
CA GLN A 206 16.09 2.91 -10.09
C GLN A 206 17.57 3.08 -9.77
N TYR A 207 18.25 3.87 -10.58
CA TYR A 207 19.62 4.23 -10.33
C TYR A 207 19.72 5.74 -10.20
N ILE A 208 20.25 6.20 -9.06
CA ILE A 208 20.72 7.57 -8.88
C ILE A 208 22.24 7.51 -9.00
N GLY A 209 22.77 7.89 -10.18
CA GLY A 209 24.15 7.58 -10.52
C GLY A 209 24.39 6.06 -10.54
N ASN A 210 25.36 5.55 -9.77
CA ASN A 210 25.62 4.12 -9.62
C ASN A 210 24.86 3.46 -8.45
N ILE A 211 23.98 4.20 -7.78
CA ILE A 211 23.34 3.77 -6.53
C ILE A 211 21.98 3.14 -6.86
N PRO A 212 21.79 1.83 -6.62
CA PRO A 212 20.51 1.21 -6.86
C PRO A 212 19.53 1.56 -5.74
N VAL A 213 18.42 2.20 -6.08
CA VAL A 213 17.26 2.45 -5.21
C VAL A 213 16.21 1.40 -5.56
N VAL A 214 15.92 0.50 -4.61
CA VAL A 214 14.99 -0.61 -4.84
C VAL A 214 13.65 -0.30 -4.20
N GLU A 215 12.60 -0.21 -5.00
CA GLU A 215 11.22 -0.08 -4.54
C GLU A 215 10.48 -1.42 -4.58
N VAL A 216 9.74 -1.71 -3.51
CA VAL A 216 8.92 -2.91 -3.37
C VAL A 216 7.49 -2.48 -3.09
N VAL A 217 6.62 -2.70 -4.08
CA VAL A 217 5.21 -2.34 -4.00
C VAL A 217 4.35 -3.56 -3.70
N ARG A 218 3.46 -3.43 -2.71
CA ARG A 218 2.43 -4.44 -2.39
C ARG A 218 1.07 -3.78 -2.32
N VAL A 219 0.06 -4.48 -2.82
CA VAL A 219 -1.33 -4.06 -2.73
C VAL A 219 -2.14 -5.13 -2.02
N SER A 220 -2.96 -4.73 -1.05
CA SER A 220 -3.89 -5.63 -0.38
C SER A 220 -5.30 -5.07 -0.37
N LEU A 221 -6.28 -5.97 -0.54
CA LEU A 221 -7.70 -5.68 -0.38
C LEU A 221 -8.23 -6.45 0.83
N VAL A 222 -8.73 -5.71 1.82
CA VAL A 222 -9.27 -6.27 3.04
C VAL A 222 -10.70 -5.76 3.23
N LEU A 223 -11.64 -6.69 3.38
CA LEU A 223 -13.01 -6.38 3.76
C LEU A 223 -13.15 -6.52 5.27
N THR A 224 -13.52 -5.42 5.91
CA THR A 224 -13.76 -5.34 7.36
C THR A 224 -15.17 -4.84 7.62
N GLY A 225 -15.68 -5.08 8.81
CA GLY A 225 -16.98 -4.57 9.18
C GLY A 225 -17.52 -5.14 10.48
N GLU A 226 -18.72 -4.70 10.81
CA GLU A 226 -19.47 -5.14 11.98
C GLU A 226 -20.91 -5.38 11.56
N ALA A 227 -21.51 -6.44 12.08
CA ALA A 227 -22.91 -6.76 11.86
C ALA A 227 -23.60 -7.05 13.19
N HIS A 228 -24.85 -6.61 13.29
CA HIS A 228 -25.73 -6.91 14.41
C HIS A 228 -27.16 -7.14 13.96
N SER A 229 -27.87 -7.95 14.74
CA SER A 229 -29.31 -8.21 14.57
C SER A 229 -29.92 -8.56 15.92
N SER A 230 -31.15 -8.11 16.17
CA SER A 230 -31.97 -8.52 17.33
C SER A 230 -32.93 -9.67 17.02
N VAL A 231 -33.16 -9.99 15.75
CA VAL A 231 -34.20 -10.92 15.32
C VAL A 231 -33.66 -12.23 14.75
N ARG A 232 -34.53 -13.24 14.76
CA ARG A 232 -34.35 -14.46 13.96
C ARG A 232 -34.91 -14.21 12.57
N GLY A 233 -34.15 -14.56 11.53
CA GLY A 233 -34.60 -14.47 10.15
C GLY A 233 -33.50 -14.02 9.20
N ARG A 234 -33.94 -13.67 7.99
CA ARG A 234 -33.10 -13.17 6.91
C ARG A 234 -33.33 -11.66 6.75
N VAL A 235 -32.24 -10.90 6.72
CA VAL A 235 -32.25 -9.46 6.44
C VAL A 235 -31.35 -9.20 5.24
N ASP A 236 -31.91 -8.60 4.18
CA ASP A 236 -31.12 -8.03 3.08
C ASP A 236 -30.92 -6.54 3.38
N LEU A 237 -29.68 -6.15 3.65
CA LEU A 237 -29.35 -4.77 4.02
C LEU A 237 -29.17 -3.85 2.80
N GLY A 238 -29.50 -4.35 1.62
CA GLY A 238 -29.46 -3.63 0.37
C GLY A 238 -28.11 -3.75 -0.32
N SER A 239 -27.79 -2.77 -1.16
CA SER A 239 -26.52 -2.73 -1.87
C SER A 239 -26.04 -1.31 -2.09
N ALA A 240 -24.74 -1.10 -1.99
CA ALA A 240 -24.07 0.12 -2.37
C ALA A 240 -23.16 -0.15 -3.57
N LYS A 241 -23.16 0.76 -4.54
CA LYS A 241 -22.20 0.81 -5.63
C LYS A 241 -21.50 2.16 -5.59
N ALA A 242 -20.19 2.15 -5.70
CA ALA A 242 -19.34 3.33 -5.73
C ALA A 242 -18.55 3.36 -7.03
N LYS A 243 -18.46 4.55 -7.63
CA LYS A 243 -17.48 4.88 -8.65
C LYS A 243 -16.66 6.06 -8.14
N ALA A 244 -15.34 5.93 -8.15
CA ALA A 244 -14.45 6.96 -7.65
C ALA A 244 -13.22 7.14 -8.55
N SER A 245 -12.81 8.41 -8.72
CA SER A 245 -11.45 8.75 -9.13
C SER A 245 -10.68 9.16 -7.88
N LEU A 246 -9.44 8.72 -7.79
CA LEU A 246 -8.59 8.92 -6.63
C LEU A 246 -7.32 9.62 -7.07
N GLU A 247 -6.99 10.69 -6.34
CA GLU A 247 -5.64 11.20 -6.17
C GLU A 247 -5.43 11.35 -4.67
N ALA A 248 -4.48 10.59 -4.11
CA ALA A 248 -4.28 10.52 -2.67
C ALA A 248 -2.80 10.25 -2.36
N GLY A 249 -2.17 11.16 -1.63
CA GLY A 249 -0.75 11.04 -1.34
C GLY A 249 -0.23 12.10 -0.37
N ALA A 250 1.09 12.22 -0.34
CA ALA A 250 1.75 13.31 0.32
C ALA A 250 2.94 13.80 -0.49
N SER A 251 3.23 15.09 -0.35
CA SER A 251 4.46 15.71 -0.84
C SER A 251 5.24 16.32 0.32
N TYR A 252 6.55 16.30 0.22
CA TYR A 252 7.50 16.92 1.12
C TYR A 252 8.31 17.93 0.32
N ALA A 253 8.33 19.17 0.78
CA ALA A 253 9.15 20.24 0.24
C ALA A 253 9.31 21.32 1.33
N ASP A 254 10.39 22.10 1.27
CA ASP A 254 10.68 23.17 2.24
C ASP A 254 10.68 22.68 3.70
N GLY A 255 11.13 21.44 3.93
CA GLY A 255 11.14 20.84 5.27
C GLY A 255 9.77 20.42 5.81
N ARG A 256 8.72 20.37 4.98
CA ARG A 256 7.33 20.16 5.43
C ARG A 256 6.55 19.19 4.54
N TRP A 257 5.80 18.32 5.19
CA TRP A 257 4.81 17.46 4.54
C TRP A 257 3.50 18.20 4.25
N ARG A 258 2.93 17.95 3.07
CA ARG A 258 1.61 18.42 2.61
C ARG A 258 0.81 17.21 2.14
N ALA A 259 -0.47 17.19 2.48
CA ALA A 259 -1.38 16.19 1.94
C ALA A 259 -1.75 16.56 0.50
N VAL A 260 -1.81 15.56 -0.38
CA VAL A 260 -2.34 15.68 -1.73
C VAL A 260 -3.61 14.84 -1.79
N ALA A 261 -4.74 15.46 -2.17
CA ALA A 261 -6.04 14.82 -2.19
C ALA A 261 -6.98 15.54 -3.17
N ASP A 262 -7.37 14.85 -4.25
CA ASP A 262 -8.43 15.29 -5.15
C ASP A 262 -9.38 14.14 -5.53
N PRO A 263 -10.16 13.63 -4.55
CA PRO A 263 -11.08 12.52 -4.80
C PRO A 263 -12.38 13.00 -5.45
N SER A 264 -12.88 12.21 -6.41
CA SER A 264 -14.28 12.30 -6.85
C SER A 264 -15.02 11.01 -6.53
N ILE A 265 -16.28 11.11 -6.13
CA ILE A 265 -17.08 9.92 -5.83
C ILE A 265 -18.56 10.08 -6.18
N ALA A 266 -19.09 9.03 -6.81
CA ALA A 266 -20.50 8.84 -7.08
C ALA A 266 -20.99 7.55 -6.42
N PHE A 267 -22.15 7.62 -5.79
CA PHE A 267 -22.79 6.49 -5.12
C PHE A 267 -24.15 6.19 -5.70
N GLU A 268 -24.43 4.90 -5.86
CA GLU A 268 -25.77 4.38 -6.08
C GLU A 268 -26.09 3.41 -4.94
N THR A 269 -27.19 3.65 -4.24
CA THR A 269 -27.58 2.85 -3.07
C THR A 269 -28.98 2.30 -3.25
N ARG A 270 -29.17 1.04 -2.87
CA ARG A 270 -30.47 0.41 -2.69
C ARG A 270 -30.65 0.14 -1.20
N GLY A 271 -31.76 0.62 -0.64
CA GLY A 271 -32.11 0.39 0.76
C GLY A 271 -32.38 -1.08 1.09
N PRO A 272 -32.52 -1.41 2.38
CA PRO A 272 -32.78 -2.77 2.84
C PRO A 272 -34.16 -3.28 2.41
N VAL A 273 -34.29 -4.61 2.30
CA VAL A 273 -35.58 -5.30 2.14
C VAL A 273 -35.74 -6.29 3.30
N PHE A 274 -36.86 -6.19 4.01
CA PHE A 274 -37.14 -6.99 5.20
C PHE A 274 -38.61 -7.42 5.24
N GLU A 275 -38.86 -8.57 5.86
CA GLU A 275 -40.20 -9.18 5.96
C GLU A 275 -40.85 -8.99 7.34
N ALA A 276 -40.16 -8.42 8.33
CA ALA A 276 -40.66 -8.24 9.70
C ALA A 276 -40.01 -7.05 10.45
N GLY A 277 -40.65 -6.61 11.55
CA GLY A 277 -40.11 -5.64 12.52
C GLY A 277 -38.82 -6.15 13.14
N ALA A 278 -37.71 -5.46 12.85
CA ALA A 278 -36.38 -5.89 13.22
C ALA A 278 -35.47 -4.70 13.46
N THR A 279 -34.55 -4.83 14.43
CA THR A 279 -33.35 -4.00 14.47
C THR A 279 -32.18 -4.81 13.93
N ALA A 280 -31.51 -4.27 12.91
CA ALA A 280 -30.38 -4.91 12.27
C ALA A 280 -29.48 -3.85 11.66
N GLY A 281 -28.18 -4.10 11.64
CA GLY A 281 -27.24 -3.19 11.02
C GLY A 281 -26.03 -3.90 10.50
N VAL A 282 -25.42 -3.28 9.50
CA VAL A 282 -24.10 -3.65 9.03
C VAL A 282 -23.31 -2.40 8.74
N SER A 283 -22.05 -2.41 9.15
CA SER A 283 -21.01 -1.57 8.58
C SER A 283 -20.06 -2.46 7.78
N VAL A 284 -19.74 -2.05 6.57
CA VAL A 284 -18.73 -2.68 5.73
C VAL A 284 -17.75 -1.63 5.27
N ARG A 285 -16.49 -2.03 5.20
CA ARG A 285 -15.40 -1.22 4.68
C ARG A 285 -14.48 -2.10 3.84
N LEU A 286 -14.44 -1.80 2.55
CA LEU A 286 -13.47 -2.35 1.62
C LEU A 286 -12.24 -1.44 1.63
N THR A 287 -11.17 -1.94 2.23
CA THR A 287 -9.91 -1.21 2.37
C THR A 287 -8.93 -1.70 1.31
N THR A 288 -8.44 -0.79 0.48
CA THR A 288 -7.27 -0.99 -0.38
C THR A 288 -6.07 -0.35 0.29
N ARG A 289 -5.01 -1.12 0.51
CA ARG A 289 -3.74 -0.60 1.04
C ARG A 289 -2.65 -0.81 -0.01
N VAL A 290 -1.94 0.26 -0.34
CA VAL A 290 -0.76 0.27 -1.22
C VAL A 290 0.44 0.62 -0.35
N ASP A 291 1.36 -0.33 -0.21
CA ASP A 291 2.64 -0.13 0.46
C ASP A 291 3.73 0.07 -0.58
N VAL A 292 4.53 1.13 -0.44
CA VAL A 292 5.74 1.35 -1.24
C VAL A 292 6.92 1.34 -0.28
N LYS A 293 7.71 0.27 -0.30
CA LYS A 293 8.87 0.13 0.60
C LYS A 293 10.17 0.25 -0.18
N PHE A 294 11.13 0.92 0.42
CA PHE A 294 12.51 0.91 -0.06
C PHE A 294 13.25 -0.28 0.54
N TYR A 295 13.86 -1.10 -0.32
CA TYR A 295 14.58 -2.34 0.02
C TYR A 295 13.76 -3.32 0.88
N ASP A 296 12.42 -3.31 0.74
CA ASP A 296 11.44 -4.07 1.55
C ASP A 296 11.46 -3.78 3.07
N ILE A 297 12.14 -2.72 3.51
CA ILE A 297 12.29 -2.39 4.95
C ILE A 297 11.19 -1.43 5.41
N ALA A 298 11.17 -0.22 4.83
CA ALA A 298 10.32 0.87 5.28
C ALA A 298 9.93 1.76 4.09
N GLY A 299 8.84 2.50 4.23
CA GLY A 299 8.40 3.47 3.24
C GLY A 299 6.96 3.92 3.48
N PRO A 300 6.44 4.79 2.60
CA PRO A 300 5.08 5.27 2.69
C PRO A 300 4.06 4.18 2.33
N HIS A 301 2.83 4.43 2.75
CA HIS A 301 1.67 3.67 2.35
C HIS A 301 0.45 4.58 2.21
N VAL A 302 -0.43 4.21 1.29
CA VAL A 302 -1.74 4.84 1.11
C VAL A 302 -2.81 3.81 1.43
N ILE A 303 -3.74 4.19 2.30
CA ILE A 303 -4.94 3.39 2.61
C ILE A 303 -6.13 4.15 2.05
N VAL A 304 -6.95 3.46 1.26
CA VAL A 304 -8.21 3.99 0.72
C VAL A 304 -9.32 3.05 1.15
N GLY A 305 -10.33 3.57 1.84
CA GLY A 305 -11.47 2.79 2.32
C GLY A 305 -12.75 3.26 1.67
N ALA A 306 -13.42 2.40 0.92
CA ALA A 306 -14.83 2.60 0.58
C ALA A 306 -15.68 1.96 1.67
N TYR A 307 -16.61 2.70 2.26
CA TYR A 307 -17.44 2.22 3.35
C TYR A 307 -18.93 2.43 3.09
N ALA A 308 -19.74 1.54 3.65
CA ALA A 308 -21.18 1.69 3.72
C ALA A 308 -21.66 1.19 5.08
N ARG A 309 -22.61 1.90 5.66
CA ARG A 309 -23.34 1.47 6.85
C ARG A 309 -24.83 1.59 6.60
N THR A 310 -25.57 0.60 7.05
CA THR A 310 -27.03 0.61 7.09
C THR A 310 -27.45 0.21 8.48
N GLU A 311 -28.34 0.99 9.08
CA GLU A 311 -28.93 0.73 10.37
C GLU A 311 -30.46 0.72 10.21
N LEU A 312 -31.08 -0.41 10.51
CA LEU A 312 -32.53 -0.59 10.59
C LEU A 312 -32.94 -0.51 12.05
N ARG A 313 -33.90 0.37 12.34
CA ARG A 313 -34.49 0.57 13.66
C ARG A 313 -35.99 0.34 13.58
N ASP A 314 -36.48 -0.64 14.31
CA ASP A 314 -37.89 -0.79 14.60
C ASP A 314 -38.27 0.16 15.75
N SER A 315 -39.31 0.96 15.54
CA SER A 315 -39.86 1.83 16.57
C SER A 315 -41.35 1.56 16.72
N TYR A 316 -41.79 1.41 17.97
CA TYR A 316 -43.19 1.10 18.29
C TYR A 316 -44.15 2.23 17.88
N GLU A 317 -43.65 3.47 17.75
CA GLU A 317 -44.45 4.66 17.44
C GLU A 317 -44.40 5.08 15.96
N ASP A 318 -43.25 4.97 15.28
CA ASP A 318 -43.06 5.48 13.90
C ASP A 318 -42.93 4.37 12.84
N GLY A 319 -43.05 3.10 13.23
CA GLY A 319 -42.82 1.95 12.36
C GLY A 319 -41.33 1.71 12.07
N LEU A 320 -41.04 0.95 11.01
CA LEU A 320 -39.68 0.62 10.59
C LEU A 320 -39.01 1.83 9.92
N SER A 321 -37.93 2.30 10.53
CA SER A 321 -37.06 3.35 10.00
C SER A 321 -35.68 2.79 9.71
N TRP A 322 -35.00 3.30 8.69
CA TRP A 322 -33.62 2.94 8.43
C TRP A 322 -32.79 4.17 8.12
N THR A 323 -31.50 4.10 8.42
CA THR A 323 -30.51 5.11 8.04
C THR A 323 -29.38 4.45 7.28
N GLY A 324 -28.92 5.08 6.21
CA GLY A 324 -27.77 4.65 5.43
C GLY A 324 -26.72 5.74 5.38
N ARG A 325 -25.45 5.37 5.35
CA ARG A 325 -24.36 6.27 4.96
C ARG A 325 -23.33 5.51 4.15
N ALA A 326 -22.92 6.08 3.02
CA ALA A 326 -21.86 5.53 2.19
C ALA A 326 -20.83 6.62 1.97
N GLY A 327 -19.57 6.22 1.90
CA GLY A 327 -18.47 7.16 1.79
C GLY A 327 -17.17 6.49 1.38
N MET A 328 -16.18 7.33 1.21
CA MET A 328 -14.80 6.96 0.96
C MET A 328 -13.89 7.87 1.76
N ASP A 329 -12.86 7.28 2.34
CA ASP A 329 -11.80 8.03 3.02
C ASP A 329 -10.43 7.52 2.58
N ALA A 330 -9.41 8.34 2.80
CA ALA A 330 -8.04 7.94 2.57
C ALA A 330 -7.12 8.47 3.66
N THR A 331 -6.07 7.71 3.92
CA THR A 331 -4.98 8.03 4.85
C THR A 331 -3.66 7.78 4.15
N PHE A 332 -2.75 8.74 4.24
CA PHE A 332 -1.34 8.53 3.93
C PHE A 332 -0.60 8.29 5.23
N GLY A 333 0.23 7.26 5.25
CA GLY A 333 0.99 6.87 6.43
C GLY A 333 2.35 6.33 6.06
N GLY A 334 3.21 6.08 7.05
CA GLY A 334 4.43 5.31 6.83
C GLY A 334 5.57 5.66 7.77
N ASN A 335 6.50 4.71 7.85
CA ASN A 335 7.83 4.99 8.35
C ASN A 335 8.67 5.40 7.15
N VAL A 336 9.02 6.68 7.10
CA VAL A 336 9.76 7.30 5.99
C VAL A 336 11.21 7.60 6.38
N ALA A 337 11.72 6.99 7.46
CA ALA A 337 13.10 7.19 7.92
C ALA A 337 14.14 6.74 6.90
N VAL A 338 13.75 5.84 5.98
CA VAL A 338 14.58 5.47 4.83
C VAL A 338 14.83 6.63 3.88
N LEU A 339 14.00 7.68 3.88
CA LEU A 339 14.24 8.90 3.10
C LEU A 339 15.17 9.89 3.83
N GLY A 340 15.42 9.69 5.12
CA GLY A 340 16.27 10.53 5.97
C GLY A 340 16.02 10.26 7.45
N GLU A 341 17.09 10.18 8.27
CA GLU A 341 17.00 9.80 9.69
C GLU A 341 16.13 10.75 10.54
N THR A 342 15.94 12.01 10.10
CA THR A 342 15.08 13.00 10.78
C THR A 342 13.58 12.77 10.53
N LEU A 343 13.22 11.88 9.61
CA LEU A 343 11.84 11.63 9.17
C LEU A 343 11.32 10.35 9.84
N ALA A 344 10.90 10.40 11.10
CA ALA A 344 10.53 9.20 11.85
C ALA A 344 9.26 8.50 11.33
N SER A 345 8.16 9.24 11.23
CA SER A 345 6.90 8.75 10.69
C SER A 345 6.00 9.92 10.30
N TYR A 346 5.11 9.68 9.35
CA TYR A 346 4.08 10.62 8.99
C TYR A 346 2.78 9.84 8.81
N GLU A 347 1.72 10.29 9.47
CA GLU A 347 0.38 9.74 9.31
C GLU A 347 -0.63 10.88 9.26
N ARG A 348 -1.48 10.88 8.24
CA ARG A 348 -2.47 11.92 8.04
C ARG A 348 -3.67 11.40 7.27
N LYS A 349 -4.85 11.66 7.83
CA LYS A 349 -6.11 11.55 7.10
C LYS A 349 -6.11 12.57 5.97
N LEU A 350 -6.24 12.09 4.73
CA LEU A 350 -6.25 12.92 3.53
C LEU A 350 -7.65 13.53 3.32
N PHE A 351 -8.68 12.68 3.38
CA PHE A 351 -10.08 13.09 3.27
C PHE A 351 -11.03 12.05 3.88
N ASP A 352 -12.29 12.43 4.03
CA ASP A 352 -13.43 11.54 4.28
C ASP A 352 -14.69 12.18 3.72
N LEU A 353 -15.15 11.60 2.63
CA LEU A 353 -16.32 12.03 1.89
C LEU A 353 -17.42 11.00 2.14
N GLY A 354 -18.56 11.45 2.64
CA GLY A 354 -19.69 10.57 2.85
C GLY A 354 -21.02 11.28 2.64
N ARG A 355 -22.02 10.50 2.21
CA ARG A 355 -23.39 10.96 2.05
C ARG A 355 -24.31 10.04 2.83
N ASP A 356 -25.18 10.64 3.61
CA ASP A 356 -26.29 9.92 4.22
C ASP A 356 -27.34 9.65 3.15
N PHE A 357 -27.96 8.48 3.22
CA PHE A 357 -29.06 8.07 2.38
C PHE A 357 -30.15 7.47 3.28
N ALA A 358 -31.13 8.29 3.72
CA ALA A 358 -32.41 7.89 4.33
C ALA A 358 -33.32 9.09 4.69
N PRO A 359 -34.67 8.95 4.81
CA PRO A 359 -35.51 7.77 4.61
C PRO A 359 -36.58 7.95 3.49
N ILE A 360 -36.93 6.88 2.78
CA ILE A 360 -38.32 6.71 2.34
C ILE A 360 -39.03 6.13 3.57
N PRO A 361 -40.01 6.81 4.19
CA PRO A 361 -40.87 6.12 5.13
C PRO A 361 -41.58 5.00 4.37
N ALA A 362 -41.35 3.74 4.76
CA ALA A 362 -42.18 2.65 4.28
C ALA A 362 -43.60 2.93 4.79
N ARG A 363 -44.51 3.26 3.86
CA ARG A 363 -45.94 3.38 4.17
C ARG A 363 -46.56 2.03 4.39
#